data_AF-A0A1T4SND3-F1
#
_entry.id   AF-A0A1T4SND3-F1
#
_cell.length_a   1.000
_cell.length_b   1.000
_cell.length_c   1.000
_cell.angle_alpha   90.00
_cell.angle_beta   90.00
_cell.angle_gamma   90.00
#
_symmetry.space_group_name_H-M   'P 1'
#
loop_
_entity.id
_entity.type
_entity.pdbx_description
1 polymer ?
#
loop_
_entity_poly.entity_id
_entity_poly.type
_entity_poly.pdbx_seq_one_letter_code
_entity_poly.pdbx_strand_id
1 'polypeptide(L)'
;MKNYYSEKPIVPYKRTQVEMPVVIQEIKKTDFPVEVKRAAYMVFRKESGNGMSGINFNFSGLQADAGRWPAQYDRLISGVVQTKENGTGKVRLFIAFNNLADSLFMLMDRLQARGLFVGSHVDMPKLKINMAISNIDQFARAYKKCWAAGSNAAEPTGDDLKGFRSMYKQAITIFP
;
A
#
# COMPACT_ATOMS: atom_id res chain seq x y z
N MET A 1 6.57 -21.34 0.06
CA MET A 1 5.92 -20.23 0.79
C MET A 1 6.30 -20.37 2.25
N LYS A 2 7.02 -19.41 2.84
CA LYS A 2 7.46 -19.44 4.25
C LYS A 2 6.61 -18.45 5.04
N ASN A 3 6.01 -18.85 6.16
CA ASN A 3 5.36 -17.91 7.07
C ASN A 3 6.42 -17.21 7.93
N TYR A 4 6.61 -15.90 7.77
CA TYR A 4 7.55 -15.12 8.60
C TYR A 4 6.96 -14.68 9.94
N TYR A 5 5.71 -15.03 10.20
CA TYR A 5 4.94 -14.74 11.42
C TYR A 5 4.37 -16.04 12.00
N SER A 6 5.22 -17.05 12.22
CA SER A 6 4.81 -18.36 12.74
C SER A 6 4.26 -18.30 14.17
N GLU A 7 4.58 -17.23 14.91
CA GLU A 7 4.07 -16.94 16.24
C GLU A 7 2.66 -16.33 16.25
N LYS A 8 2.17 -15.87 15.09
CA LYS A 8 0.83 -15.27 14.94
C LYS A 8 -0.16 -16.34 14.48
N PRO A 9 -1.44 -16.28 14.88
CA PRO A 9 -2.42 -17.25 14.45
C PRO A 9 -2.69 -17.16 12.94
N ILE A 10 -2.95 -18.31 12.32
CA ILE A 10 -3.59 -18.33 11.00
C ILE A 10 -5.07 -18.04 11.22
N VAL A 11 -5.58 -16.97 10.61
CA VAL A 11 -6.98 -16.55 10.74
C VAL A 11 -7.74 -16.80 9.45
N PRO A 12 -9.05 -17.15 9.51
CA PRO A 12 -9.85 -17.32 8.31
C PRO A 12 -9.90 -16.04 7.47
N TYR A 13 -9.91 -16.21 6.15
CA TYR A 13 -10.12 -15.10 5.23
C TYR A 13 -11.48 -14.45 5.48
N LYS A 14 -11.46 -13.13 5.67
CA LYS A 14 -12.63 -12.27 5.70
C LYS A 14 -12.40 -11.09 4.78
N ARG A 15 -13.24 -10.96 3.77
CA ARG A 15 -13.28 -9.73 2.98
C ARG A 15 -13.68 -8.57 3.89
N THR A 16 -12.84 -7.56 3.97
CA THR A 16 -13.15 -6.32 4.69
C THR A 16 -13.47 -5.21 3.71
N GLN A 17 -14.45 -4.39 4.07
CA GLN A 17 -14.87 -3.24 3.30
C GLN A 17 -14.87 -2.00 4.20
N VAL A 18 -14.58 -0.85 3.62
CA VAL A 18 -14.60 0.43 4.31
C VAL A 18 -14.98 1.54 3.34
N GLU A 19 -15.81 2.46 3.81
CA GLU A 19 -16.17 3.63 3.02
C GLU A 19 -15.03 4.64 2.97
N MET A 20 -14.84 5.27 1.80
CA MET A 20 -13.76 6.24 1.61
C MET A 20 -13.79 7.44 2.57
N PRO A 21 -14.94 7.98 3.02
CA PRO A 21 -14.95 9.02 4.05
C PRO A 21 -14.26 8.59 5.35
N VAL A 22 -14.44 7.35 5.79
CA VAL A 22 -13.78 6.80 6.98
C VAL A 22 -12.27 6.73 6.77
N VAL A 23 -11.83 6.24 5.61
CA VAL A 23 -10.40 6.19 5.23
C VAL A 23 -9.78 7.59 5.26
N ILE A 24 -10.47 8.58 4.69
CA ILE A 24 -10.01 9.97 4.67
C ILE A 24 -9.87 10.51 6.09
N GLN A 25 -10.85 10.29 6.96
CA GLN A 25 -10.80 10.74 8.35
C GLN A 25 -9.64 10.09 9.10
N GLU A 26 -9.41 8.78 8.92
CA GLU A 26 -8.27 8.10 9.55
C GLU A 26 -6.92 8.63 9.06
N ILE A 27 -6.75 8.89 7.75
CA ILE A 27 -5.52 9.50 7.21
C ILE A 27 -5.32 10.91 7.80
N LYS A 28 -6.39 11.71 7.92
CA LYS A 28 -6.32 13.09 8.45
C LYS A 28 -5.84 13.15 9.90
N LYS A 29 -6.18 12.16 10.73
CA LYS A 29 -5.79 12.08 12.15
C LYS A 29 -4.30 11.85 12.38
N THR A 30 -3.55 11.49 11.34
CA THR A 30 -2.11 11.16 11.48
C THR A 30 -1.21 12.37 11.31
N ASP A 31 0.04 12.25 11.75
CA ASP A 31 1.04 13.33 11.69
C ASP A 31 1.99 13.19 10.49
N PHE A 32 1.68 12.27 9.55
CA PHE A 32 2.48 12.08 8.34
C PHE A 32 2.48 13.34 7.46
N PRO A 33 3.57 13.59 6.70
CA PRO A 33 3.62 14.69 5.73
C PRO A 33 2.45 14.66 4.74
N VAL A 34 2.00 15.83 4.31
CA VAL A 34 0.82 15.95 3.42
C VAL A 34 0.96 15.11 2.14
N GLU A 35 2.16 15.08 1.55
CA GLU A 35 2.41 14.29 0.34
C GLU A 35 2.35 12.78 0.58
N VAL A 36 2.73 12.32 1.77
CA VAL A 36 2.58 10.92 2.18
C VAL A 36 1.10 10.57 2.35
N LYS A 37 0.30 11.46 2.94
CA LYS A 37 -1.16 11.30 3.06
C LYS A 37 -1.84 11.22 1.68
N ARG A 38 -1.45 12.11 0.76
CA ARG A 38 -1.93 12.10 -0.64
C ARG A 38 -1.56 10.79 -1.34
N ALA A 39 -0.31 10.34 -1.22
CA ALA A 39 0.15 9.07 -1.76
C ALA A 39 -0.63 7.89 -1.19
N ALA A 40 -0.81 7.83 0.13
CA ALA A 40 -1.54 6.76 0.81
C ALA A 40 -3.00 6.69 0.35
N TYR A 41 -3.68 7.82 0.20
CA TYR A 41 -5.03 7.86 -0.35
C TYR A 41 -5.11 7.24 -1.76
N MET A 42 -4.17 7.60 -2.65
CA MET A 42 -4.14 7.06 -4.02
C MET A 42 -3.83 5.56 -4.06
N VAL A 43 -2.81 5.12 -3.31
CA VAL A 43 -2.42 3.71 -3.24
C VAL A 43 -3.52 2.88 -2.63
N PHE A 44 -4.11 3.33 -1.52
CA PHE A 44 -5.24 2.67 -0.90
C PHE A 44 -6.37 2.47 -1.90
N ARG A 45 -6.79 3.51 -2.62
CA ARG A 45 -7.86 3.41 -3.62
C ARG A 45 -7.55 2.40 -4.73
N LYS A 46 -6.32 2.42 -5.25
CA LYS A 46 -5.89 1.54 -6.33
C LYS A 46 -5.85 0.08 -5.89
N GLU A 47 -5.26 -0.21 -4.73
CA GLU A 47 -5.05 -1.58 -4.23
C GLU A 47 -6.35 -2.21 -3.72
N SER A 48 -7.19 -1.43 -3.05
CA SER A 48 -8.41 -1.94 -2.41
C SER A 48 -9.67 -1.85 -3.28
N GLY A 49 -9.58 -1.23 -4.46
CA GLY A 49 -10.75 -0.90 -5.28
C GLY A 49 -11.70 0.06 -4.55
N ASN A 50 -11.16 1.20 -4.07
CA ASN A 50 -11.88 2.18 -3.24
C ASN A 50 -12.45 1.61 -1.93
N GLY A 51 -11.70 0.76 -1.24
CA GLY A 51 -12.08 0.17 0.04
C GLY A 51 -12.96 -1.07 -0.04
N MET A 52 -13.25 -1.57 -1.25
CA MET A 52 -14.20 -2.68 -1.45
C MET A 52 -13.60 -4.08 -1.29
N SER A 53 -12.27 -4.21 -1.23
CA SER A 53 -11.58 -5.51 -1.32
C SER A 53 -10.34 -5.60 -0.41
N GLY A 54 -10.53 -5.53 0.91
CA GLY A 54 -9.46 -5.82 1.88
C GLY A 54 -9.43 -7.29 2.33
N ILE A 55 -8.26 -7.75 2.77
CA ILE A 55 -8.03 -9.08 3.36
C ILE A 55 -7.85 -8.89 4.87
N ASN A 56 -8.89 -9.10 5.68
CA ASN A 56 -8.81 -8.93 7.15
C ASN A 56 -8.13 -7.57 7.54
N PHE A 57 -8.69 -6.47 7.00
CA PHE A 57 -8.18 -5.10 7.10
C PHE A 57 -6.86 -4.80 6.38
N ASN A 58 -6.25 -5.76 5.69
CA ASN A 58 -5.13 -5.50 4.79
C ASN A 58 -5.63 -5.05 3.42
N PHE A 59 -5.63 -3.74 3.20
CA PHE A 59 -6.11 -3.10 1.97
C PHE A 59 -5.00 -2.85 0.93
N SER A 60 -3.75 -3.17 1.27
CA SER A 60 -2.58 -2.91 0.42
C SER A 60 -1.83 -4.19 0.02
N GLY A 61 -2.42 -5.36 0.27
CA GLY A 61 -1.87 -6.66 -0.13
C GLY A 61 -0.55 -6.99 0.53
N LEU A 62 -0.28 -6.49 1.74
CA LEU A 62 1.00 -6.71 2.43
C LEU A 62 1.17 -8.19 2.80
N GLN A 63 2.30 -8.76 2.43
CA GLN A 63 2.53 -10.21 2.47
C GLN A 63 3.24 -10.62 3.76
N ALA A 64 2.90 -11.80 4.28
CA ALA A 64 3.57 -12.48 5.38
C ALA A 64 4.59 -13.53 4.88
N ASP A 65 4.69 -13.73 3.56
CA ASP A 65 5.59 -14.71 2.93
C ASP A 65 6.75 -14.10 2.12
N ALA A 66 6.86 -12.77 2.09
CA ALA A 66 7.89 -12.03 1.35
C ALA A 66 9.06 -11.53 2.23
N GLY A 67 9.17 -12.04 3.45
CA GLY A 67 10.10 -11.56 4.48
C GLY A 67 9.35 -11.06 5.71
N ARG A 68 10.05 -10.98 6.86
CA ARG A 68 9.49 -10.37 8.07
C ARG A 68 9.57 -8.85 7.92
N TRP A 69 8.47 -8.15 8.19
CA TRP A 69 8.50 -6.70 8.25
C TRP A 69 9.25 -6.24 9.52
N PRO A 70 9.74 -4.98 9.55
CA PRO A 70 10.30 -4.39 10.76
C PRO A 70 9.45 -4.65 12.02
N ALA A 71 10.11 -4.99 13.13
CA ALA A 71 9.46 -5.43 14.37
C ALA A 71 8.46 -4.41 14.95
N GLN A 72 8.60 -3.12 14.63
CA GLN A 72 7.67 -2.07 15.04
C GLN A 72 6.22 -2.31 14.56
N TYR A 73 6.02 -3.10 13.50
CA TYR A 73 4.68 -3.42 12.99
C TYR A 73 4.08 -4.67 13.62
N ASP A 74 4.81 -5.44 14.43
CA ASP A 74 4.32 -6.72 14.96
C ASP A 74 3.07 -6.53 15.85
N ARG A 75 2.95 -5.37 16.51
CA ARG A 75 1.77 -4.99 17.30
C ARG A 75 0.54 -4.68 16.45
N LEU A 76 0.72 -4.33 15.18
CA LEU A 76 -0.34 -3.98 14.22
C LEU A 76 -0.98 -5.23 13.59
N ILE A 77 -0.27 -6.37 13.67
CA ILE A 77 -0.61 -7.62 13.00
C ILE A 77 -1.35 -8.53 13.97
N SER A 78 -2.61 -8.82 13.66
CA SER A 78 -3.49 -9.72 14.43
C SER A 78 -3.28 -11.19 14.08
N GLY A 79 -2.82 -11.48 12.87
CA GLY A 79 -2.70 -12.85 12.36
C GLY A 79 -2.15 -12.90 10.93
N VAL A 80 -2.22 -14.09 10.35
CA VAL A 80 -1.85 -14.35 8.95
C VAL A 80 -3.03 -15.00 8.23
N VAL A 81 -3.28 -14.59 7.00
CA VAL A 81 -4.34 -15.15 6.15
C VAL A 81 -3.70 -15.87 4.97
N GLN A 82 -4.10 -17.12 4.77
CA GLN A 82 -3.75 -17.88 3.57
C GLN A 82 -4.88 -17.76 2.55
N THR A 83 -4.60 -17.17 1.39
CA THR A 83 -5.57 -17.06 0.30
C THR A 83 -4.86 -17.00 -1.05
N LYS A 84 -5.60 -17.16 -2.14
CA LYS A 84 -5.04 -16.99 -3.49
C LYS A 84 -4.86 -15.49 -3.78
N GLU A 85 -3.69 -15.11 -4.28
CA GLU A 85 -3.49 -13.74 -4.75
C GLU A 85 -4.27 -13.50 -6.04
N ASN A 86 -4.78 -12.28 -6.19
CA ASN A 86 -5.41 -11.84 -7.43
C ASN A 86 -4.36 -11.79 -8.55
N GLY A 87 -4.76 -12.16 -9.77
CA GLY A 87 -3.91 -12.12 -10.96
C GLY A 87 -3.22 -13.44 -11.30
N THR A 88 -2.46 -14.03 -10.37
CA THR A 88 -1.75 -15.31 -10.64
C THR A 88 -2.47 -16.55 -10.13
N GLY A 89 -3.40 -16.39 -9.17
CA GLY A 89 -4.08 -17.49 -8.51
C GLY A 89 -3.20 -18.31 -7.56
N LYS A 90 -1.93 -17.91 -7.35
CA LYS A 90 -1.01 -18.57 -6.43
C LYS A 90 -1.48 -18.35 -4.99
N VAL A 91 -1.35 -19.38 -4.16
CA VAL A 91 -1.58 -19.25 -2.72
C VAL A 91 -0.45 -18.42 -2.13
N ARG A 92 -0.83 -17.38 -1.38
CA ARG A 92 0.08 -16.49 -0.65
C ARG A 92 -0.36 -16.36 0.81
N LEU A 93 0.57 -15.93 1.65
CA LEU A 93 0.28 -15.50 3.01
C LEU A 93 0.24 -13.97 3.06
N PHE A 94 -0.82 -13.42 3.61
CA PHE A 94 -1.01 -12.00 3.85
C PHE A 94 -1.06 -11.72 5.35
N ILE A 95 -0.57 -10.56 5.78
CA ILE A 95 -0.78 -10.12 7.16
C ILE A 95 -2.24 -9.72 7.35
N ALA A 96 -2.84 -10.06 8.49
CA ALA A 96 -4.10 -9.50 8.95
C ALA A 96 -3.81 -8.38 9.94
N PHE A 97 -4.51 -7.25 9.81
CA PHE A 97 -4.35 -6.13 10.75
C PHE A 97 -5.38 -6.21 11.87
N ASN A 98 -5.13 -5.52 12.99
CA ASN A 98 -6.14 -5.40 14.04
C ASN A 98 -7.33 -4.55 13.57
N ASN A 99 -7.08 -3.50 12.79
CA ASN A 99 -8.08 -2.55 12.33
C ASN A 99 -7.57 -1.74 11.11
N LEU A 100 -8.42 -0.83 10.62
CA LEU A 100 -8.11 0.07 9.50
C LEU A 100 -6.93 1.01 9.79
N ALA A 101 -6.88 1.60 10.98
CA ALA A 101 -5.84 2.58 11.35
C ALA A 101 -4.44 1.94 11.31
N ASP A 102 -4.32 0.72 11.81
CA ASP A 102 -3.08 -0.07 11.77
C ASP A 102 -2.62 -0.36 10.33
N SER A 103 -3.57 -0.72 9.44
CA SER A 103 -3.26 -0.92 8.02
C SER A 103 -2.82 0.37 7.35
N LEU A 104 -3.48 1.50 7.63
CA LEU A 104 -3.15 2.79 7.04
C LEU A 104 -1.82 3.34 7.56
N PHE A 105 -1.56 3.17 8.86
CA PHE A 105 -0.29 3.56 9.48
C PHE A 105 0.87 2.84 8.80
N MET A 106 0.81 1.51 8.68
CA MET A 106 1.87 0.76 8.03
C MET A 106 2.01 1.15 6.55
N LEU A 107 0.91 1.39 5.83
CA LEU A 107 0.96 1.89 4.46
C LEU A 107 1.71 3.23 4.37
N MET A 108 1.31 4.24 5.14
CA MET A 108 1.92 5.58 5.13
C MET A 108 3.40 5.52 5.50
N ASP A 109 3.75 4.77 6.54
CA ASP A 109 5.13 4.60 6.97
C ASP A 109 5.98 3.93 5.88
N ARG A 110 5.45 2.90 5.19
CA ARG A 110 6.16 2.28 4.07
C ARG A 110 6.32 3.20 2.87
N LEU A 111 5.34 4.04 2.57
CA LEU A 111 5.44 5.03 1.49
C LEU A 111 6.50 6.08 1.81
N GLN A 112 6.49 6.62 3.04
CA GLN A 112 7.48 7.58 3.50
C GLN A 112 8.90 6.98 3.47
N ALA A 113 9.09 5.80 4.07
CA ALA A 113 10.40 5.16 4.14
C ALA A 113 10.98 4.78 2.76
N ARG A 114 10.12 4.60 1.74
CA ARG A 114 10.55 4.34 0.36
C ARG A 114 10.72 5.62 -0.46
N GLY A 115 10.37 6.79 0.07
CA GLY A 115 10.33 8.03 -0.68
C GLY A 115 9.27 8.03 -1.79
N LEU A 116 8.21 7.23 -1.65
CA LEU A 116 7.19 7.02 -2.68
C LEU A 116 6.03 8.02 -2.53
N PHE A 117 6.31 9.29 -2.81
CA PHE A 117 5.36 10.41 -2.82
C PHE A 117 5.91 11.58 -3.67
N VAL A 118 5.06 12.52 -4.06
CA VAL A 118 5.47 13.67 -4.89
C VAL A 118 6.38 14.62 -4.08
N GLY A 119 7.43 15.13 -4.70
CA GLY A 119 8.49 15.93 -4.08
C GLY A 119 9.64 15.11 -3.49
N SER A 120 9.59 13.78 -3.59
CA SER A 120 10.58 12.87 -3.01
C SER A 120 11.52 12.25 -4.05
N HIS A 121 12.40 11.39 -3.58
CA HIS A 121 13.26 10.52 -4.37
C HIS A 121 13.11 9.07 -3.92
N VAL A 122 12.96 8.15 -4.86
CA VAL A 122 12.98 6.71 -4.58
C VAL A 122 14.36 6.16 -4.92
N ASP A 123 14.98 5.50 -3.94
CA ASP A 123 16.23 4.78 -4.12
C ASP A 123 16.07 3.31 -3.69
N MET A 124 16.04 2.41 -4.66
CA MET A 124 15.90 0.97 -4.46
C MET A 124 16.98 0.22 -5.25
N PRO A 125 18.20 0.07 -4.70
CA PRO A 125 19.33 -0.57 -5.38
C PRO A 125 19.03 -2.00 -5.83
N LYS A 126 18.27 -2.78 -5.04
CA LYS A 126 17.86 -4.15 -5.38
C LYS A 126 17.07 -4.23 -6.69
N LEU A 127 16.32 -3.18 -7.02
CA LEU A 127 15.58 -3.06 -8.26
C LEU A 127 16.32 -2.20 -9.29
N LYS A 128 17.49 -1.64 -9.00
CA LYS A 128 18.19 -0.67 -9.86
C LYS A 128 17.30 0.54 -10.21
N ILE A 129 16.50 1.00 -9.25
CA ILE A 129 15.64 2.17 -9.40
C ILE A 129 16.24 3.30 -8.56
N ASN A 130 16.53 4.42 -9.21
CA ASN A 130 16.93 5.67 -8.59
C ASN A 130 16.21 6.79 -9.36
N MET A 131 15.14 7.34 -8.79
CA MET A 131 14.28 8.28 -9.51
C MET A 131 13.69 9.35 -8.60
N ALA A 132 13.78 10.60 -9.04
CA ALA A 132 13.03 11.70 -8.46
C ALA A 132 11.54 11.57 -8.84
N ILE A 133 10.67 12.02 -7.94
CA ILE A 133 9.23 12.09 -8.12
C ILE A 133 8.81 13.55 -8.03
N SER A 134 9.03 14.33 -9.08
CA SER A 134 8.65 15.74 -9.14
C SER A 134 7.18 15.98 -9.50
N ASN A 135 6.47 14.96 -10.01
CA ASN A 135 5.07 15.08 -10.39
C ASN A 135 4.31 13.74 -10.30
N ILE A 136 3.00 13.79 -10.54
CA ILE A 136 2.11 12.63 -10.41
C ILE A 136 2.38 11.52 -11.43
N ASP A 137 2.85 11.85 -12.63
CA ASP A 137 3.18 10.82 -13.62
C ASP A 137 4.42 10.04 -13.21
N GLN A 138 5.42 10.74 -12.65
CA GLN A 138 6.58 10.10 -12.06
C GLN A 138 6.21 9.29 -10.82
N PHE A 139 5.22 9.74 -10.03
CA PHE A 139 4.70 8.94 -8.91
C PHE A 139 4.05 7.65 -9.42
N ALA A 140 3.18 7.73 -10.43
CA ALA A 140 2.55 6.55 -11.02
C ALA A 140 3.59 5.56 -11.57
N ARG A 141 4.64 6.07 -12.22
CA ARG A 141 5.78 5.29 -12.67
C ARG A 141 6.54 4.62 -11.52
N ALA A 142 6.89 5.38 -10.49
CA ALA A 142 7.56 4.88 -9.30
C ALA A 142 6.72 3.81 -8.59
N TYR A 143 5.42 4.04 -8.42
CA TYR A 143 4.48 3.10 -7.82
C TYR A 143 4.43 1.81 -8.62
N LYS A 144 4.32 1.89 -9.95
CA LYS A 144 4.29 0.69 -10.81
C LYS A 144 5.56 -0.13 -10.64
N LYS A 145 6.74 0.50 -10.69
CA LYS A 145 8.03 -0.18 -10.58
C LYS A 145 8.31 -0.73 -9.19
N CYS A 146 8.04 0.03 -8.15
CA CYS A 146 8.52 -0.24 -6.79
C CYS A 146 7.50 -0.94 -5.89
N TRP A 147 6.22 -0.80 -6.19
CA TRP A 147 5.13 -1.30 -5.37
C TRP A 147 4.34 -2.39 -6.08
N ALA A 148 3.72 -2.06 -7.21
CA ALA A 148 2.77 -2.97 -7.87
C ALA A 148 3.47 -4.14 -8.60
N ALA A 149 4.54 -3.86 -9.36
CA ALA A 149 5.22 -4.88 -10.17
C ALA A 149 6.54 -5.37 -9.55
N GLY A 150 7.22 -4.55 -8.76
CA GLY A 150 8.55 -4.87 -8.23
C GLY A 150 9.60 -5.10 -9.32
N SER A 151 9.59 -4.28 -10.38
CA SER A 151 10.48 -4.43 -11.54
C SER A 151 10.84 -3.07 -12.14
N ASN A 152 12.13 -2.87 -12.45
CA ASN A 152 12.60 -1.66 -13.13
C ASN A 152 12.09 -1.52 -14.56
N ALA A 153 11.73 -2.62 -15.21
CA ALA A 153 11.23 -2.59 -16.58
C ALA A 153 9.73 -2.24 -16.64
N ALA A 154 9.02 -2.28 -15.51
CA ALA A 154 7.59 -2.03 -15.50
C ALA A 154 7.27 -0.55 -15.75
N GLU A 155 6.25 -0.29 -16.56
CA GLU A 155 5.75 1.06 -16.84
C GLU A 155 4.22 1.10 -16.66
N PRO A 156 3.65 2.23 -16.21
CA PRO A 156 2.20 2.38 -16.10
C PRO A 156 1.58 2.47 -17.50
N THR A 157 0.36 1.95 -17.65
CA THR A 157 -0.40 2.16 -18.88
C THR A 157 -0.95 3.61 -18.95
N GLY A 158 -1.46 4.01 -20.12
CA GLY A 158 -2.15 5.30 -20.25
C GLY A 158 -3.34 5.45 -19.29
N ASP A 159 -4.04 4.35 -18.99
CA ASP A 159 -5.17 4.36 -18.05
C ASP A 159 -4.72 4.41 -16.60
N ASP A 160 -3.59 3.78 -16.26
CA ASP A 160 -2.96 3.95 -14.94
C ASP A 160 -2.62 5.43 -14.69
N LEU A 161 -2.01 6.10 -15.68
CA LEU A 161 -1.68 7.53 -15.59
C LEU A 161 -2.93 8.41 -15.41
N LYS A 162 -3.97 8.21 -16.23
CA LYS A 162 -5.25 8.93 -16.09
C LYS A 162 -5.88 8.72 -14.72
N GLY A 163 -5.86 7.48 -14.23
CA GLY A 163 -6.35 7.11 -12.91
C GLY A 163 -5.63 7.86 -11.80
N PHE A 164 -4.29 7.82 -11.78
CA PHE A 164 -3.50 8.52 -10.76
C PHE A 164 -3.65 10.04 -10.82
N ARG A 165 -3.68 10.66 -12.01
CA ARG A 165 -3.96 12.10 -12.16
C ARG A 165 -5.30 12.49 -11.54
N SER A 166 -6.35 11.72 -11.82
CA SER A 166 -7.69 11.94 -11.25
C SER A 166 -7.70 11.81 -9.73
N MET A 167 -7.08 10.75 -9.19
CA MET A 167 -7.00 10.55 -7.75
C MET A 167 -6.16 11.63 -7.05
N TYR A 168 -5.07 12.08 -7.68
CA TYR A 168 -4.23 13.15 -7.12
C TYR A 168 -4.95 14.49 -7.06
N LYS A 169 -5.70 14.85 -8.11
CA LYS A 169 -6.55 16.05 -8.11
C LYS A 169 -7.57 16.04 -6.96
N GLN A 170 -8.08 14.87 -6.58
CA GLN A 170 -8.95 14.74 -5.40
C GLN A 170 -8.15 14.84 -4.11
N ALA A 171 -6.98 14.19 -4.05
CA ALA A 171 -6.12 14.16 -2.87
C ALA A 171 -5.66 15.57 -2.45
N ILE A 172 -5.28 16.44 -3.39
CA ILE A 172 -4.88 17.83 -3.10
C ILE A 172 -6.01 18.64 -2.45
N THR A 173 -7.27 18.36 -2.78
CA THR A 173 -8.44 19.04 -2.18
C THR A 173 -8.77 18.45 -0.81
N ILE A 174 -8.63 17.13 -0.65
CA ILE A 174 -8.97 16.43 0.60
C ILE A 174 -7.92 16.70 1.68
N PHE A 175 -6.64 16.74 1.29
CA PHE A 175 -5.48 16.94 2.15
C PHE A 175 -4.72 18.18 1.67
N PRO A 176 -5.12 19.40 2.08
CA PRO A 176 -4.47 20.64 1.68
C PRO A 176 -3.04 20.73 2.21
#